data_AF-A0A399ZDQ0-F1
#
_entry.id   AF-A0A399ZDQ0-F1
#
_cell.length_a   1.000
_cell.length_b   1.000
_cell.length_c   1.000
_cell.angle_alpha   90.00
_cell.angle_beta   90.00
_cell.angle_gamma   90.00
#
_symmetry.space_group_name_H-M   'P 1'
#
loop_
_entity.id
_entity.type
_entity.pdbx_description
1 polymer ?
#
loop_
_entity_poly.entity_id
_entity_poly.type
_entity_poly.pdbx_seq_one_letter_code
_entity_poly.pdbx_strand_id
1 'polypeptide(L)'
;MKAIRFLFPFLCLLFALTLHGAHAQDKAVEVERRDADMTINADGTVNVVETWVVNFQGGPFRYAFRSIPFNRISGLEFQGVSENGTPYARADTEQPNTYRVEFDQDGRAIYWYFEPATNETRTFQLRYTLHDALRIYDDGDQFWWKFIEDERGYPIQAARVTVHLPAEFPPDEIVAATYKNGRA
;
A
#
# COMPACT_ATOMS: atom_id res chain seq x y z
N MET A 1 69.11 31.77 18.80
CA MET A 1 68.23 32.23 19.91
C MET A 1 66.84 32.50 19.35
N LYS A 2 65.81 32.20 20.16
CA LYS A 2 64.34 32.16 19.94
C LYS A 2 63.81 33.39 19.15
N ALA A 3 62.73 33.29 18.37
CA ALA A 3 61.36 33.21 18.90
C ALA A 3 60.33 32.65 17.90
N ILE A 4 59.58 31.64 18.36
CA ILE A 4 58.32 31.14 17.81
C ILE A 4 57.23 32.15 18.18
N ARG A 5 56.55 32.73 17.19
CA ARG A 5 55.38 33.60 17.39
C ARG A 5 54.12 32.75 17.38
N PHE A 6 53.47 32.65 18.55
CA PHE A 6 52.15 32.06 18.73
C PHE A 6 51.11 32.81 17.90
N LEU A 7 50.63 32.20 16.82
CA LEU A 7 49.47 32.64 16.05
C LEU A 7 48.44 31.52 16.06
N PHE A 8 47.97 31.14 17.25
CA PHE A 8 47.03 30.01 17.41
C PHE A 8 46.19 30.18 18.69
N PRO A 9 45.20 31.08 18.70
CA PRO A 9 43.96 30.66 19.34
C PRO A 9 42.68 31.07 18.59
N PHE A 10 42.76 31.86 17.51
CA PHE A 10 41.55 32.39 16.87
C PHE A 10 40.91 31.43 15.85
N LEU A 11 41.68 30.46 15.33
CA LEU A 11 41.17 29.50 14.33
C LEU A 11 40.36 28.34 14.93
N CYS A 12 40.47 28.10 16.25
CA CYS A 12 39.73 27.01 16.92
C CYS A 12 38.30 27.40 17.33
N LEU A 13 37.96 28.69 17.38
CA LEU A 13 36.62 29.13 17.81
C LEU A 13 35.56 29.10 16.69
N LEU A 14 35.99 29.07 15.42
CA LEU A 14 35.08 29.01 14.26
C LEU A 14 34.65 27.59 13.87
N PHE A 15 35.26 26.55 14.45
CA PHE A 15 34.94 25.16 14.12
C PHE A 15 33.89 24.54 15.08
N ALA A 16 33.48 25.26 16.12
CA ALA A 16 32.57 24.73 17.15
C ALA A 16 31.07 24.98 16.88
N LEU A 17 30.70 25.67 15.79
CA LEU A 17 29.31 26.12 15.55
C LEU A 17 28.53 25.37 14.45
N THR A 18 29.06 24.30 13.85
CA THR A 18 28.39 23.66 12.69
C THR A 18 27.89 22.24 12.93
N LEU A 19 27.91 21.73 14.16
CA LEU A 19 27.21 20.48 14.50
C LEU A 19 25.73 20.76 14.79
N HIS A 20 25.02 21.36 13.83
CA HIS A 20 23.57 21.19 13.78
C HIS A 20 23.33 19.77 13.30
N GLY A 21 23.25 18.82 14.25
CA GLY A 21 22.79 17.48 13.95
C GLY A 21 21.46 17.59 13.24
N ALA A 22 21.41 17.20 11.96
CA ALA A 22 20.16 16.98 11.29
C ALA A 22 19.46 15.86 12.07
N HIS A 23 18.46 16.23 12.89
CA HIS A 23 17.57 15.25 13.47
C HIS A 23 16.82 14.61 12.31
N ALA A 24 17.29 13.46 11.85
CA ALA A 24 16.48 12.57 11.04
C ALA A 24 15.28 12.20 11.92
N GLN A 25 14.13 12.82 11.66
CA GLN A 25 12.90 12.39 12.30
C GLN A 25 12.60 11.00 11.75
N ASP A 26 12.61 9.99 12.62
CA ASP A 26 12.25 8.63 12.23
C ASP A 26 10.90 8.64 11.53
N LYS A 27 10.86 8.11 10.31
CA LYS A 27 9.63 7.96 9.52
C LYS A 27 9.12 6.55 9.71
N ALA A 28 7.85 6.41 10.06
CA ALA A 28 7.18 5.13 10.16
C ALA A 28 5.78 5.20 9.52
N VAL A 29 5.34 4.05 9.01
CA VAL A 29 3.99 3.86 8.49
C VAL A 29 3.34 2.76 9.31
N GLU A 30 2.14 3.02 9.79
CA GLU A 30 1.26 2.02 10.38
C GLU A 30 -0.07 2.03 9.63
N VAL A 31 -0.55 0.85 9.25
CA VAL A 31 -1.89 0.73 8.69
C VAL A 31 -2.82 0.33 9.82
N GLU A 32 -3.59 1.29 10.33
CA GLU A 32 -4.54 1.06 11.41
C GLU A 32 -5.63 0.06 10.97
N ARG A 33 -6.07 0.18 9.71
CA ARG A 33 -7.07 -0.72 9.15
C ARG A 33 -6.92 -0.89 7.65
N ARG A 34 -7.04 -2.13 7.18
CA ARG A 34 -7.10 -2.45 5.76
C ARG A 34 -8.23 -3.44 5.48
N ASP A 35 -9.29 -2.96 4.84
CA ASP A 35 -10.46 -3.77 4.53
C ASP A 35 -10.57 -4.06 3.03
N ALA A 36 -11.18 -5.19 2.68
CA ALA A 36 -11.57 -5.53 1.32
C ALA A 36 -13.06 -5.90 1.28
N ASP A 37 -13.77 -5.32 0.32
CA ASP A 37 -15.08 -5.78 -0.10
C ASP A 37 -14.97 -6.31 -1.53
N MET A 38 -15.25 -7.60 -1.71
CA MET A 38 -15.02 -8.35 -2.94
C MET A 38 -16.34 -8.92 -3.42
N THR A 39 -16.77 -8.57 -4.63
CA THR A 39 -17.97 -9.12 -5.25
C THR A 39 -17.58 -10.01 -6.40
N ILE A 40 -17.90 -11.30 -6.31
CA ILE A 40 -17.75 -12.26 -7.40
C ILE A 40 -18.99 -12.15 -8.28
N ASN A 41 -18.80 -11.80 -9.54
CA ASN A 41 -19.88 -11.66 -10.52
C ASN A 41 -20.21 -12.99 -11.18
N ALA A 42 -21.39 -13.06 -11.79
CA ALA A 42 -21.85 -14.25 -12.52
C ALA A 42 -20.97 -14.61 -13.73
N ASP A 43 -20.21 -13.65 -14.27
CA ASP A 43 -19.23 -13.88 -15.35
C ASP A 43 -17.84 -14.31 -14.84
N GLY A 44 -17.69 -14.49 -13.53
CA GLY A 44 -16.44 -14.91 -12.88
C GLY A 44 -15.45 -13.77 -12.63
N THR A 45 -15.74 -12.54 -13.04
CA THR A 45 -14.93 -11.37 -12.65
C THR A 45 -15.13 -11.07 -11.17
N VAL A 46 -14.14 -10.43 -10.55
CA VAL A 46 -14.22 -10.02 -9.14
C VAL A 46 -14.00 -8.54 -9.01
N ASN A 47 -15.03 -7.78 -8.65
CA ASN A 47 -14.88 -6.37 -8.29
C ASN A 47 -14.35 -6.27 -6.86
N VAL A 48 -13.32 -5.47 -6.65
CA VAL A 48 -12.68 -5.29 -5.35
C VAL A 48 -12.64 -3.82 -4.98
N VAL A 49 -13.04 -3.53 -3.74
CA VAL A 49 -12.85 -2.24 -3.09
C VAL A 49 -11.96 -2.45 -1.87
N GLU A 50 -10.74 -1.92 -1.90
CA GLU A 50 -9.88 -1.89 -0.71
C GLU A 50 -10.03 -0.53 0.00
N THR A 51 -10.13 -0.52 1.32
CA THR A 51 -10.10 0.71 2.15
C THR A 51 -8.93 0.66 3.11
N TRP A 52 -8.07 1.67 3.06
CA TRP A 52 -6.82 1.76 3.81
C TRP A 52 -6.83 2.98 4.71
N VAL A 53 -6.75 2.77 6.02
CA VAL A 53 -6.56 3.82 7.04
C VAL A 53 -5.09 3.78 7.46
N VAL A 54 -4.33 4.78 7.03
CA VAL A 54 -2.86 4.81 7.14
C VAL A 54 -2.43 5.94 8.05
N ASN A 55 -1.74 5.61 9.14
CA ASN A 55 -1.11 6.53 10.06
C ASN A 55 0.35 6.78 9.65
N PHE A 56 0.64 8.00 9.21
CA PHE A 56 1.98 8.45 8.83
C PHE A 56 2.65 9.14 10.01
N GLN A 57 3.75 8.57 10.51
CA GLN A 57 4.53 9.11 11.63
C GLN A 57 5.86 9.66 11.11
N GLY A 58 6.22 10.89 11.52
CA GLY A 58 7.26 11.66 10.83
C GLY A 58 6.76 12.19 9.48
N GLY A 59 7.66 12.54 8.56
CA GLY A 59 7.27 13.01 7.23
C GLY A 59 8.29 13.94 6.55
N PRO A 60 7.97 14.48 5.37
CA PRO A 60 6.74 14.23 4.63
C PRO A 60 6.75 12.85 3.94
N PHE A 61 5.59 12.21 3.88
CA PHE A 61 5.25 11.16 2.93
C PHE A 61 4.48 11.80 1.77
N ARG A 62 4.62 11.26 0.56
CA ARG A 62 4.03 11.87 -0.65
C ARG A 62 3.31 10.87 -1.55
N TYR A 63 3.46 9.58 -1.27
CA TYR A 63 2.84 8.53 -2.03
C TYR A 63 2.68 7.28 -1.18
N ALA A 64 1.81 6.40 -1.64
CA ALA A 64 1.75 5.01 -1.21
C ALA A 64 1.56 4.13 -2.46
N PHE A 65 1.75 2.82 -2.29
CA PHE A 65 1.68 1.89 -3.39
C PHE A 65 1.03 0.57 -2.99
N ARG A 66 0.49 -0.12 -3.99
CA ARG A 66 -0.11 -1.45 -3.88
C ARG A 66 0.31 -2.29 -5.07
N SER A 67 1.09 -3.34 -4.81
CA SER A 67 1.47 -4.34 -5.81
C SER A 67 0.46 -5.48 -5.80
N ILE A 68 -0.19 -5.76 -6.94
CA ILE A 68 -1.13 -6.86 -7.10
C ILE A 68 -0.47 -7.95 -7.97
N PRO A 69 -0.26 -9.17 -7.44
CA PRO A 69 0.44 -10.22 -8.17
C PRO A 69 -0.43 -10.80 -9.29
N PHE A 70 0.19 -11.11 -10.42
CA PHE A 70 -0.49 -11.67 -11.60
C PHE A 70 -0.46 -13.21 -11.65
N ASN A 71 0.11 -13.86 -10.65
CA ASN A 71 0.24 -15.32 -10.59
C ASN A 71 -1.10 -16.08 -10.50
N ARG A 72 -2.21 -15.38 -10.22
CA ARG A 72 -3.55 -15.98 -10.11
C ARG A 72 -4.65 -15.32 -10.93
N ILE A 73 -4.31 -14.36 -11.77
CA ILE A 73 -5.26 -13.62 -12.60
C ILE A 73 -4.71 -13.49 -14.02
N SER A 74 -5.59 -13.37 -15.00
CA SER A 74 -5.19 -13.05 -16.38
C SER A 74 -5.16 -11.55 -16.64
N GLY A 75 -5.89 -10.78 -15.83
CA GLY A 75 -6.04 -9.35 -16.01
C GLY A 75 -6.44 -8.61 -14.73
N LEU A 76 -6.06 -7.34 -14.71
CA LEU A 76 -6.44 -6.35 -13.70
C LEU A 76 -6.91 -5.10 -14.43
N GLU A 77 -8.17 -4.71 -14.21
CA GLU A 77 -8.68 -3.41 -14.61
C GLU A 77 -8.68 -2.51 -13.38
N PHE A 78 -7.81 -1.48 -13.36
CA PHE A 78 -7.74 -0.55 -12.24
C PHE A 78 -8.63 0.67 -12.50
N GLN A 79 -9.70 0.86 -11.70
CA GLN A 79 -10.64 1.97 -11.91
C GLN A 79 -10.22 3.26 -11.22
N GLY A 80 -9.46 3.20 -10.11
CA GLY A 80 -8.93 4.42 -9.50
C GLY A 80 -8.61 4.33 -8.01
N VAL A 81 -7.99 5.40 -7.53
CA VAL A 81 -7.83 5.73 -6.10
C VAL A 81 -8.71 6.91 -5.77
N SER A 82 -9.27 6.93 -4.56
CA SER A 82 -9.85 8.12 -3.96
C SER A 82 -9.38 8.31 -2.53
N GLU A 83 -9.37 9.55 -2.06
CA GLU A 83 -9.09 9.92 -0.68
C GLU A 83 -10.30 10.68 -0.14
N ASN A 84 -10.88 10.21 0.98
CA ASN A 84 -12.09 10.80 1.58
C ASN A 84 -13.24 11.02 0.56
N GLY A 85 -13.38 10.10 -0.41
CA GLY A 85 -14.40 10.16 -1.47
C GLY A 85 -14.05 11.06 -2.66
N THR A 86 -12.92 11.75 -2.63
CA THR A 86 -12.44 12.55 -3.77
C THR A 86 -11.53 11.70 -4.65
N PRO A 87 -11.89 11.46 -5.93
CA PRO A 87 -11.09 10.64 -6.83
C PRO A 87 -9.79 11.34 -7.23
N TYR A 88 -8.71 10.56 -7.36
CA TYR A 88 -7.45 11.04 -7.92
C TYR A 88 -7.46 10.90 -9.44
N ALA A 89 -6.69 11.75 -10.12
CA ALA A 89 -6.57 11.74 -11.58
C ALA A 89 -5.49 10.75 -12.05
N ARG A 90 -5.74 9.99 -13.11
CA ARG A 90 -4.68 9.20 -13.75
C ARG A 90 -3.68 10.14 -14.42
N ALA A 91 -2.41 10.10 -14.03
CA ALA A 91 -1.36 10.89 -14.67
C ALA A 91 0.01 10.25 -14.47
N ASP A 92 0.85 10.27 -15.50
CA ASP A 92 2.24 9.80 -15.42
C ASP A 92 3.14 10.88 -14.77
N THR A 93 2.74 11.35 -13.59
CA THR A 93 3.41 12.38 -12.80
C THR A 93 3.30 12.05 -11.32
N GLU A 94 4.21 12.60 -10.51
CA GLU A 94 4.18 12.47 -9.05
C GLU A 94 3.49 13.66 -8.35
N GLN A 95 2.63 14.38 -9.08
CA GLN A 95 1.91 15.51 -8.52
C GLN A 95 0.83 15.03 -7.52
N PRO A 96 0.50 15.81 -6.49
CA PRO A 96 -0.58 15.46 -5.57
C PRO A 96 -1.91 15.21 -6.29
N ASN A 97 -2.71 14.30 -5.73
CA ASN A 97 -4.02 13.90 -6.22
C ASN A 97 -3.97 13.19 -7.58
N THR A 98 -2.87 12.48 -7.86
CA THR A 98 -2.73 11.65 -9.06
C THR A 98 -2.45 10.19 -8.72
N TYR A 99 -2.67 9.31 -9.68
CA TYR A 99 -2.21 7.93 -9.62
C TYR A 99 -1.65 7.48 -10.97
N ARG A 100 -0.80 6.45 -10.93
CA ARG A 100 -0.30 5.75 -12.11
C ARG A 100 -0.22 4.26 -11.85
N VAL A 101 -0.32 3.48 -12.91
CA VAL A 101 -0.26 2.01 -12.86
C VAL A 101 0.94 1.57 -13.69
N GLU A 102 1.87 0.90 -13.03
CA GLU A 102 3.05 0.31 -13.64
C GLU A 102 2.90 -1.21 -13.76
N PHE A 103 3.68 -1.78 -14.67
CA PHE A 103 3.95 -3.21 -14.71
C PHE A 103 5.31 -3.45 -14.06
N ASP A 104 5.39 -4.39 -13.14
CA ASP A 104 6.67 -4.93 -12.67
C ASP A 104 6.80 -6.41 -13.05
N GLN A 105 7.86 -7.08 -12.59
CA GLN A 105 8.12 -8.49 -12.93
C GLN A 105 7.08 -9.44 -12.30
N ASP A 106 6.39 -9.01 -11.24
CA ASP A 106 5.53 -9.86 -10.40
C ASP A 106 4.03 -9.52 -10.54
N GLY A 107 3.69 -8.41 -11.19
CA GLY A 107 2.33 -8.00 -11.50
C GLY A 107 2.17 -6.50 -11.80
N ARG A 108 1.20 -5.88 -11.11
CA ARG A 108 0.84 -4.46 -11.28
C ARG A 108 1.13 -3.69 -10.02
N ALA A 109 1.96 -2.66 -10.13
CA ALA A 109 2.16 -1.69 -9.06
C ALA A 109 1.29 -0.46 -9.31
N ILE A 110 0.39 -0.17 -8.37
CA ILE A 110 -0.44 1.03 -8.37
C ILE A 110 0.21 2.02 -7.41
N TYR A 111 0.62 3.18 -7.91
CA TYR A 111 1.13 4.29 -7.10
C TYR A 111 0.10 5.41 -7.09
N TRP A 112 -0.18 5.96 -5.91
CA TRP A 112 -0.97 7.19 -5.77
C TRP A 112 -0.21 8.22 -4.96
N TYR A 113 -0.26 9.46 -5.44
CA TYR A 113 0.48 10.60 -4.93
C TYR A 113 -0.49 11.56 -4.26
N PHE A 114 -0.17 11.96 -3.04
CA PHE A 114 -1.04 12.75 -2.19
C PHE A 114 -0.31 13.96 -1.63
N GLU A 115 -1.07 14.93 -1.12
CA GLU A 115 -0.49 16.12 -0.48
C GLU A 115 0.45 15.71 0.67
N PRO A 116 1.60 16.38 0.88
CA PRO A 116 2.62 15.94 1.82
C PRO A 116 2.07 15.65 3.22
N ALA A 117 2.22 14.40 3.67
CA ALA A 117 1.69 13.95 4.95
C ALA A 117 2.77 13.91 6.03
N THR A 118 2.50 14.52 7.19
CA THR A 118 3.40 14.50 8.35
C THR A 118 2.61 14.35 9.64
N ASN A 119 2.85 13.28 10.41
CA ASN A 119 2.15 13.00 11.67
C ASN A 119 0.61 13.06 11.53
N GLU A 120 0.07 12.39 10.50
CA GLU A 120 -1.36 12.41 10.21
C GLU A 120 -1.88 11.07 9.69
N THR A 121 -3.18 10.87 9.81
CA THR A 121 -3.87 9.68 9.33
C THR A 121 -4.66 10.02 8.06
N ARG A 122 -4.50 9.20 7.01
CA ARG A 122 -5.21 9.34 5.73
C ARG A 122 -6.00 8.09 5.40
N THR A 123 -7.13 8.28 4.71
CA THR A 123 -7.99 7.17 4.26
C THR A 123 -8.05 7.12 2.75
N PHE A 124 -7.55 6.03 2.18
CA PHE A 124 -7.56 5.78 0.74
C PHE A 124 -8.52 4.65 0.40
N GLN A 125 -9.14 4.73 -0.77
CA GLN A 125 -9.95 3.68 -1.33
C GLN A 125 -9.49 3.35 -2.74
N LEU A 126 -9.17 2.07 -2.98
CA LEU A 126 -8.74 1.54 -4.27
C LEU A 126 -9.87 0.71 -4.85
N ARG A 127 -10.11 0.85 -6.16
CA ARG A 127 -11.12 0.07 -6.91
C ARG A 127 -10.48 -0.60 -8.11
N TYR A 128 -10.64 -1.92 -8.21
CA TYR A 128 -10.17 -2.70 -9.35
C TYR A 128 -11.07 -3.92 -9.63
N THR A 129 -11.01 -4.43 -10.86
CA THR A 129 -11.60 -5.70 -11.26
C THR A 129 -10.52 -6.72 -11.56
N LEU A 130 -10.66 -7.92 -11.02
CA LEU A 130 -9.83 -9.07 -11.32
C LEU A 130 -10.51 -9.94 -12.39
N HIS A 131 -9.73 -10.37 -13.38
CA HIS A 131 -10.16 -11.32 -14.40
C HIS A 131 -9.50 -12.68 -14.18
N ASP A 132 -10.27 -13.75 -14.38
CA ASP A 132 -9.86 -15.15 -14.18
C ASP A 132 -9.26 -15.43 -12.79
N ALA A 133 -9.84 -14.80 -11.76
CA ALA A 133 -9.42 -14.96 -10.37
C ALA A 133 -9.94 -16.24 -9.70
N LEU A 134 -10.91 -16.91 -10.34
CA LEU A 134 -11.48 -18.18 -9.90
C LEU A 134 -10.70 -19.35 -10.49
N ARG A 135 -10.66 -20.47 -9.77
CA ARG A 135 -10.21 -21.77 -10.26
C ARG A 135 -11.39 -22.72 -10.25
N ILE A 136 -11.70 -23.27 -11.40
CA ILE A 136 -12.84 -24.16 -11.62
C ILE A 136 -12.32 -25.60 -11.60
N TYR A 137 -12.84 -26.42 -10.70
CA TYR A 137 -12.50 -27.84 -10.57
C TYR A 137 -13.77 -28.70 -10.55
N ASP A 138 -13.65 -29.99 -10.83
CA ASP A 138 -14.79 -30.93 -10.80
C ASP A 138 -15.45 -30.98 -9.41
N ASP A 139 -14.66 -30.81 -8.35
CA ASP A 139 -15.11 -30.84 -6.94
C ASP A 139 -15.55 -29.46 -6.42
N GLY A 140 -15.51 -28.41 -7.25
CA GLY A 140 -16.00 -27.08 -6.91
C GLY A 140 -15.09 -25.92 -7.30
N ASP A 141 -15.65 -24.72 -7.23
CA ASP A 141 -14.96 -23.48 -7.60
C ASP A 141 -14.20 -22.89 -6.41
N GLN A 142 -13.02 -22.33 -6.67
CA GLN A 142 -12.16 -21.73 -5.66
C GLN A 142 -11.82 -20.28 -6.00
N PHE A 143 -12.15 -19.38 -5.08
CA PHE A 143 -11.57 -18.04 -5.02
C PHE A 143 -10.46 -18.01 -3.96
N TRP A 144 -9.20 -17.89 -4.39
CA TRP A 144 -8.06 -17.81 -3.47
C TRP A 144 -7.24 -16.54 -3.72
N TRP A 145 -7.41 -15.57 -2.82
CA TRP A 145 -6.77 -14.26 -2.92
C TRP A 145 -5.80 -13.97 -1.77
N LYS A 146 -4.59 -13.49 -2.11
CA LYS A 146 -3.62 -13.00 -1.12
C LYS A 146 -3.86 -11.51 -0.88
N PHE A 147 -4.73 -11.21 0.09
CA PHE A 147 -5.09 -9.84 0.42
C PHE A 147 -4.00 -9.09 1.20
N ILE A 148 -3.38 -9.75 2.18
CA ILE A 148 -2.26 -9.22 2.96
C ILE A 148 -0.96 -9.83 2.43
N GLU A 149 -0.05 -8.98 1.96
CA GLU A 149 1.27 -9.38 1.50
C GLU A 149 2.24 -9.68 2.66
N ASP A 150 3.12 -10.66 2.42
CA ASP A 150 4.05 -11.16 3.45
C ASP A 150 5.29 -10.27 3.58
N GLU A 151 5.66 -9.58 2.50
CA GLU A 151 6.89 -8.78 2.38
C GLU A 151 6.73 -7.31 2.79
N ARG A 152 5.56 -6.92 3.30
CA ARG A 152 5.31 -5.54 3.74
C ARG A 152 6.29 -5.11 4.83
N GLY A 153 6.78 -3.88 4.72
CA GLY A 153 7.64 -3.25 5.71
C GLY A 153 6.90 -2.54 6.86
N TYR A 154 5.58 -2.72 6.98
CA TYR A 154 4.73 -2.00 7.93
C TYR A 154 3.68 -2.90 8.61
N PRO A 155 3.29 -2.61 9.86
CA PRO A 155 2.21 -3.32 10.53
C PRO A 155 0.84 -2.98 9.94
N ILE A 156 -0.07 -3.96 9.98
CA ILE A 156 -1.51 -3.77 9.75
C ILE A 156 -2.21 -4.22 11.04
N GLN A 157 -2.87 -3.29 11.72
CA GLN A 157 -3.45 -3.55 13.05
C GLN A 157 -4.77 -4.33 12.97
N ALA A 158 -5.60 -4.01 11.98
CA ALA A 158 -6.87 -4.70 11.75
C ALA A 158 -7.16 -4.85 10.24
N ALA A 159 -7.87 -5.92 9.89
CA ALA A 159 -8.37 -6.14 8.55
C ALA A 159 -9.70 -6.91 8.57
N ARG A 160 -10.61 -6.55 7.66
CA ARG A 160 -11.81 -7.31 7.35
C ARG A 160 -11.88 -7.59 5.85
N VAL A 161 -12.16 -8.82 5.48
CA VAL A 161 -12.45 -9.20 4.10
C VAL A 161 -13.89 -9.70 4.05
N THR A 162 -14.70 -9.08 3.20
CA THR A 162 -16.06 -9.52 2.87
C THR A 162 -16.07 -10.00 1.44
N VAL A 163 -16.60 -11.20 1.21
CA VAL A 163 -16.78 -11.76 -0.14
C VAL A 163 -18.27 -11.97 -0.39
N HIS A 164 -18.79 -11.36 -1.44
CA HIS A 164 -20.15 -11.53 -1.92
C HIS A 164 -20.14 -12.53 -3.06
N LEU A 165 -20.91 -13.61 -2.91
CA LEU A 165 -21.05 -14.67 -3.90
C LEU A 165 -22.05 -14.25 -5.00
N PRO A 166 -21.94 -14.79 -6.23
CA PRO A 166 -22.79 -14.40 -7.35
C PRO A 166 -24.25 -14.87 -7.21
N ALA A 167 -24.52 -15.76 -6.26
CA ALA A 167 -25.82 -16.31 -5.95
C ALA A 167 -25.85 -16.78 -4.48
N GLU A 168 -27.01 -17.23 -4.02
CA GLU A 168 -27.14 -17.95 -2.76
C GLU A 168 -26.74 -19.41 -2.95
N PHE A 169 -25.91 -19.91 -2.03
CA PHE A 169 -25.50 -21.31 -1.99
C PHE A 169 -25.86 -21.90 -0.61
N PRO A 170 -26.22 -23.19 -0.52
CA PRO A 170 -26.35 -23.88 0.74
C PRO A 170 -25.09 -23.71 1.61
N PRO A 171 -25.20 -23.38 2.91
CA PRO A 171 -24.02 -23.14 3.74
C PRO A 171 -23.04 -24.32 3.83
N ASP A 172 -23.52 -25.54 3.66
CA ASP A 172 -22.71 -26.77 3.64
C ASP A 172 -21.92 -26.98 2.33
N GLU A 173 -22.23 -26.22 1.28
CA GLU A 173 -21.46 -26.16 0.03
C GLU A 173 -20.39 -25.05 0.04
N ILE A 174 -20.37 -24.19 1.07
CA ILE A 174 -19.41 -23.08 1.18
C ILE A 174 -18.32 -23.43 2.19
N VAL A 175 -17.07 -23.46 1.71
CA VAL A 175 -15.89 -23.59 2.58
C VAL A 175 -15.11 -22.28 2.57
N ALA A 176 -14.94 -21.68 3.76
CA ALA A 176 -14.13 -20.48 3.95
C ALA A 176 -12.94 -20.77 4.87
N ALA A 177 -11.73 -20.44 4.41
CA ALA A 177 -10.50 -20.60 5.18
C ALA A 177 -9.61 -19.36 5.04
N THR A 178 -8.89 -19.03 6.10
CA THR A 178 -7.91 -17.93 6.11
C THR A 178 -6.54 -18.46 6.51
N TYR A 179 -5.50 -18.08 5.76
CA TYR A 179 -4.13 -18.52 6.00
C TYR A 179 -3.24 -17.32 6.31
N LYS A 180 -2.37 -17.47 7.32
CA LYS A 180 -1.30 -16.50 7.59
C LYS A 180 -0.08 -16.89 6.78
N ASN A 181 0.52 -15.94 6.06
CA ASN A 181 1.74 -16.12 5.25
C ASN A 181 1.62 -17.20 4.15
N GLY A 182 0.42 -17.39 3.59
CA GLY A 182 0.20 -18.27 2.43
C GLY A 182 0.47 -19.76 2.66
N ARG A 183 0.65 -20.22 3.90
CA ARG A 183 0.79 -21.64 4.22
C ARG A 183 -0.57 -22.23 4.58
N ALA A 184 -1.04 -23.15 3.73
CA ALA A 184 -2.11 -24.10 4.05
C ALA A 184 -1.55 -25.28 4.86
#